data_AF-A0A524P2Z3-F1
#
_entry.id   AF-A0A524P2Z3-F1
#
_cell.length_a   1.000
_cell.length_b   1.000
_cell.length_c   1.000
_cell.angle_alpha   90.00
_cell.angle_beta   90.00
_cell.angle_gamma   90.00
#
_symmetry.space_group_name_H-M   'P 1'
#
loop_
_entity.id
_entity.type
_entity.pdbx_description
1 polymer ?
#
loop_
_entity_poly.entity_id
_entity_poly.type
_entity_poly.pdbx_seq_one_letter_code
_entity_poly.pdbx_strand_id
1 'polypeptide(L)'
;VLLYMTYGSAMPALIVYLNVPFAATGGIFALLARGMPFSISAGVGFIALFGIAVLNGVVLISHILQLQDGGAPLGEAVKDGTLTRLRPVLMTASVAAFGFVPMALATSAGAEVQRPLATVVIGGLVTSTLLTLFVLPTVYKWLADNAD
;
A
#
# COMPACT_ATOMS: atom_id res chain seq x y z
N VAL A 1 -11.23 13.08 1.12
CA VAL A 1 -12.69 13.25 1.40
C VAL A 1 -13.36 11.92 1.71
N LEU A 2 -13.34 10.93 0.81
CA LEU A 2 -13.98 9.62 1.07
C LEU A 2 -13.47 8.93 2.34
N LEU A 3 -12.15 8.83 2.54
CA LEU A 3 -11.59 8.22 3.76
C LEU A 3 -12.03 8.94 5.04
N TYR A 4 -12.11 10.27 5.01
CA TYR A 4 -12.59 11.06 6.14
C TYR A 4 -14.06 10.76 6.44
N MET A 5 -14.89 10.62 5.41
CA MET A 5 -16.30 10.22 5.56
C MET A 5 -16.45 8.78 6.08
N THR A 6 -15.56 7.86 5.68
CA THR A 6 -15.59 6.47 6.13
C THR A 6 -15.27 6.32 7.61
N TYR A 7 -14.28 7.05 8.11
CA TYR A 7 -13.81 6.90 9.50
C TYR A 7 -14.39 7.93 10.46
N GLY A 8 -15.04 8.99 9.97
CA GLY A 8 -15.50 10.11 10.80
C GLY A 8 -14.38 10.88 11.51
N SER A 9 -13.12 10.53 11.26
CA SER A 9 -11.93 11.09 11.89
C SER A 9 -10.82 11.31 10.87
N ALA A 10 -10.09 12.42 11.02
CA ALA A 10 -8.98 12.78 10.14
C ALA A 10 -7.74 11.92 10.36
N MET A 11 -7.52 11.41 11.58
CA MET A 11 -6.30 10.69 11.95
C MET A 11 -6.16 9.34 11.20
N PRO A 12 -7.16 8.44 11.20
CA PRO A 12 -7.10 7.20 10.41
C PRO A 12 -6.93 7.47 8.91
N ALA A 13 -7.62 8.49 8.39
CA ALA A 13 -7.54 8.86 6.98
C ALA A 13 -6.13 9.33 6.59
N LEU A 14 -5.49 10.18 7.41
CA LEU A 14 -4.13 10.67 7.19
C LEU A 14 -3.09 9.55 7.22
N ILE A 15 -3.23 8.62 8.16
CA ILE A 15 -2.31 7.47 8.28
C ILE A 15 -2.38 6.58 7.04
N VAL A 16 -3.59 6.30 6.53
CA VAL A 16 -3.76 5.55 5.29
C VAL A 16 -3.13 6.31 4.11
N TYR A 17 -3.29 7.63 4.05
CA TYR A 17 -2.69 8.44 2.99
C TYR A 17 -1.16 8.42 3.01
N LEU A 18 -0.54 8.17 4.16
CA LEU A 18 0.92 8.03 4.28
C LEU A 18 1.47 6.94 3.34
N ASN A 19 0.70 5.89 3.04
CA ASN A 19 1.12 4.83 2.11
C ASN A 19 1.35 5.31 0.67
N VAL A 20 0.68 6.37 0.23
CA VAL A 20 0.73 6.85 -1.16
C VAL A 20 2.13 7.32 -1.57
N PRO A 21 2.78 8.28 -0.87
CA PRO A 21 4.15 8.71 -1.21
C PRO A 21 5.17 7.56 -1.11
N PHE A 22 4.94 6.63 -0.19
CA PHE A 22 5.80 5.47 0.00
C PHE A 22 5.69 4.43 -1.14
N ALA A 23 4.48 4.17 -1.61
CA ALA A 23 4.25 3.40 -2.82
C ALA A 23 4.90 4.09 -4.03
N ALA A 24 4.73 5.41 -4.15
CA ALA A 24 5.34 6.21 -5.22
C ALA A 24 6.87 6.03 -5.25
N THR A 25 7.51 6.07 -4.07
CA THR A 25 8.97 5.93 -3.95
C THR A 25 9.47 4.62 -4.53
N GLY A 26 8.80 3.49 -4.24
CA GLY A 26 9.18 2.18 -4.81
C GLY A 26 8.97 2.09 -6.31
N GLY A 27 7.87 2.66 -6.82
CA GLY A 27 7.61 2.71 -8.25
C GLY A 27 8.63 3.58 -9.02
N ILE A 28 8.99 4.74 -8.46
CA ILE A 28 10.02 5.63 -9.02
C ILE A 28 11.37 4.92 -9.01
N PHE A 29 11.76 4.32 -7.89
CA PHE A 29 13.02 3.59 -7.77
C PHE A 29 13.09 2.44 -8.80
N ALA A 30 12.02 1.69 -9.00
CA ALA A 30 11.98 0.60 -9.96
C ALA A 30 12.12 1.07 -11.42
N LEU A 31 11.52 2.21 -11.79
CA LEU A 31 11.72 2.82 -13.11
C LEU A 31 13.18 3.24 -13.31
N LEU A 32 13.76 3.92 -12.31
CA LEU A 32 15.15 4.38 -12.34
C LEU A 32 16.13 3.20 -12.44
N ALA A 33 15.92 2.16 -11.62
CA ALA A 33 16.75 0.95 -11.63
C ALA A 33 16.72 0.21 -12.97
N ARG A 34 15.60 0.31 -13.71
CA ARG A 34 15.45 -0.27 -15.06
C ARG A 34 15.79 0.71 -16.19
N GLY A 35 16.20 1.93 -15.89
CA GLY A 35 16.53 2.96 -16.88
C GLY A 35 15.33 3.36 -17.76
N MET A 36 14.10 3.21 -17.26
CA MET A 36 12.89 3.53 -18.03
C MET A 36 12.40 4.94 -17.71
N PRO A 37 12.01 5.73 -18.72
CA PRO A 37 11.47 7.07 -18.50
C PRO A 37 10.08 7.00 -17.85
N PHE A 38 9.70 8.10 -17.21
CA PHE A 38 8.32 8.30 -16.79
C PHE A 38 7.44 8.55 -18.03
N SER A 39 6.65 7.54 -18.41
CA SER A 39 5.71 7.60 -19.54
C SER A 39 4.25 7.70 -19.07
N ILE A 40 3.32 7.97 -19.99
CA ILE A 40 1.88 7.97 -19.70
C ILE A 40 1.45 6.62 -19.09
N SER A 41 1.98 5.52 -19.62
CA SER A 41 1.71 4.15 -19.12
C SER A 41 2.24 3.93 -17.70
N ALA A 42 3.41 4.49 -17.38
CA ALA A 42 3.92 4.49 -16.00
C ALA A 42 2.99 5.28 -15.07
N GLY A 43 2.47 6.42 -15.52
CA GLY A 43 1.46 7.21 -14.80
C GLY A 43 0.19 6.41 -14.47
N VAL A 44 -0.35 5.66 -15.43
CA VAL A 44 -1.48 4.74 -15.19
C VAL A 44 -1.11 3.66 -14.17
N GLY A 45 0.12 3.14 -14.22
CA GLY A 45 0.66 2.22 -13.22
C GLY A 45 0.67 2.82 -11.80
N PHE A 46 1.06 4.08 -11.64
CA PHE A 46 1.01 4.77 -10.35
C PHE A 46 -0.41 4.94 -9.83
N ILE A 47 -1.38 5.26 -10.69
CA ILE A 47 -2.80 5.36 -10.29
C ILE A 47 -3.29 4.03 -9.72
N ALA A 48 -3.02 2.92 -10.43
CA ALA A 48 -3.37 1.58 -9.98
C ALA A 48 -2.69 1.23 -8.64
N LEU A 49 -1.38 1.52 -8.55
CA LEU A 49 -0.59 1.32 -7.34
C LEU A 49 -1.15 2.09 -6.13
N PHE A 50 -1.54 3.35 -6.31
CA PHE A 50 -2.12 4.17 -5.23
C PHE A 50 -3.44 3.59 -4.74
N GLY A 51 -4.29 3.09 -5.64
CA GLY A 51 -5.52 2.39 -5.27
C GLY A 51 -5.23 1.17 -4.39
N ILE A 52 -4.25 0.34 -4.76
CA ILE A 52 -3.86 -0.84 -3.98
C ILE A 52 -3.28 -0.44 -2.61
N ALA A 53 -2.40 0.56 -2.58
CA ALA A 53 -1.75 1.03 -1.36
C ALA A 53 -2.76 1.61 -0.34
N VAL A 54 -3.74 2.38 -0.83
CA VAL A 54 -4.83 2.91 -0.01
C VAL A 54 -5.72 1.78 0.49
N LEU A 55 -6.12 0.84 -0.39
CA LEU A 55 -6.95 -0.31 0.01
C LEU A 55 -6.30 -1.14 1.11
N ASN A 56 -5.01 -1.45 0.98
CA ASN A 56 -4.28 -2.21 1.98
C ASN A 56 -4.22 -1.47 3.32
N GLY A 57 -3.99 -0.14 3.30
CA GLY A 57 -4.02 0.69 4.51
C GLY A 57 -5.40 0.72 5.17
N VAL A 58 -6.47 0.91 4.37
CA VAL A 58 -7.86 0.89 4.84
C VAL A 58 -8.20 -0.43 5.52
N VAL A 59 -7.88 -1.55 4.88
CA VAL A 59 -8.18 -2.88 5.41
C VAL A 59 -7.48 -3.15 6.75
N LEU A 60 -6.23 -2.71 6.90
CA LEU A 60 -5.48 -2.86 8.15
C LEU A 60 -6.07 -1.97 9.25
N ILE A 61 -6.23 -0.66 9.00
CA ILE A 61 -6.73 0.30 9.99
C ILE A 61 -8.16 -0.03 10.42
N SER A 62 -9.05 -0.35 9.47
CA SER A 62 -10.42 -0.75 9.79
C SER A 62 -10.45 -1.98 10.69
N HIS A 63 -9.51 -2.92 10.52
CA HIS A 63 -9.45 -4.10 11.39
C HIS A 63 -8.97 -3.77 12.80
N ILE A 64 -7.97 -2.88 12.93
CA ILE A 64 -7.49 -2.40 14.23
C ILE A 64 -8.61 -1.66 14.97
N LEU A 65 -9.35 -0.79 14.28
CA LEU A 65 -10.49 -0.08 14.85
C LEU A 65 -11.60 -1.05 15.30
N GLN A 66 -11.93 -2.06 14.49
CA GLN A 66 -12.90 -3.10 14.88
C GLN A 66 -12.50 -3.84 16.16
N LEU A 67 -11.20 -4.09 16.37
CA LEU A 67 -10.71 -4.72 17.60
C LEU A 67 -10.83 -3.78 18.80
N GLN A 68 -10.57 -2.48 18.62
CA GLN A 68 -10.77 -1.47 19.67
C GLN A 68 -12.25 -1.29 20.02
N ASP A 69 -13.13 -1.24 19.03
CA ASP A 69 -14.58 -1.19 19.23
C ASP A 69 -15.10 -2.43 19.97
N GLY A 70 -14.41 -3.57 19.82
CA GLY A 70 -14.64 -4.79 20.58
C GLY A 70 -14.08 -4.79 22.00
N GLY A 71 -13.46 -3.68 22.44
CA GLY A 71 -12.91 -3.50 23.79
C GLY A 71 -11.46 -3.93 23.97
N ALA A 72 -10.74 -4.30 22.90
CA ALA A 72 -9.32 -4.63 23.01
C ALA A 72 -8.49 -3.37 23.28
N PRO A 73 -7.53 -3.42 24.23
CA PRO A 73 -6.64 -2.29 24.47
C PRO A 73 -5.78 -2.00 23.22
N LEU A 74 -5.48 -0.73 22.98
CA LEU A 74 -4.80 -0.23 21.77
C LEU A 74 -3.59 -1.07 21.34
N GLY A 75 -2.69 -1.39 22.28
CA GLY A 75 -1.49 -2.18 22.01
C GLY A 75 -1.79 -3.60 21.52
N GLU A 76 -2.83 -4.25 22.07
CA GLU A 76 -3.28 -5.58 21.64
C GLU A 76 -3.99 -5.51 20.30
N ALA A 77 -4.89 -4.53 20.11
CA ALA A 77 -5.59 -4.32 18.85
C ALA A 77 -4.64 -4.09 17.67
N VAL A 78 -3.57 -3.29 17.87
CA VAL A 78 -2.55 -3.05 16.84
C VAL A 78 -1.76 -4.33 16.55
N LYS A 79 -1.32 -5.04 17.59
CA LYS A 79 -0.52 -6.26 17.43
C LYS A 79 -1.33 -7.36 16.73
N ASP A 80 -2.51 -7.67 17.25
CA ASP A 80 -3.36 -8.73 16.71
C ASP A 80 -3.89 -8.35 15.33
N GLY A 81 -4.32 -7.09 15.16
CA GLY A 81 -4.75 -6.57 13.87
C GLY A 81 -3.67 -6.64 12.79
N THR A 82 -2.40 -6.43 13.15
CA THR A 82 -1.28 -6.57 12.21
C THR A 82 -0.97 -8.05 11.91
N LEU A 83 -0.94 -8.90 12.94
CA LEU A 83 -0.61 -10.33 12.78
C LEU A 83 -1.66 -11.07 11.94
N THR A 84 -2.95 -10.79 12.12
CA THR A 84 -4.02 -11.42 11.34
C THR A 84 -4.02 -10.95 9.89
N ARG A 85 -3.54 -9.73 9.62
CA ARG A 85 -3.50 -9.13 8.27
C ARG A 85 -2.22 -9.41 7.51
N LEU A 86 -1.16 -9.84 8.18
CA LEU A 86 0.13 -10.19 7.56
C LEU A 86 -0.05 -11.16 6.38
N ARG A 87 -0.74 -12.29 6.59
CA ARG A 87 -0.96 -13.31 5.55
C ARG A 87 -1.81 -12.78 4.38
N PRO A 88 -3.00 -12.18 4.60
CA PRO A 88 -3.80 -11.60 3.53
C PRO A 88 -3.06 -10.55 2.68
N VAL A 89 -2.33 -9.62 3.32
CA VAL A 89 -1.63 -8.54 2.59
C VAL A 89 -0.50 -9.11 1.75
N LEU A 90 0.28 -10.05 2.29
CA LEU A 90 1.33 -10.71 1.52
C LEU A 90 0.75 -11.52 0.35
N MET A 91 -0.38 -12.19 0.54
CA MET A 91 -1.05 -12.93 -0.52
C MET A 91 -1.49 -12.00 -1.66
N THR A 92 -2.18 -10.90 -1.36
CA THR A 92 -2.66 -9.97 -2.41
C THR A 92 -1.50 -9.28 -3.12
N ALA A 93 -0.48 -8.85 -2.39
CA ALA A 93 0.72 -8.25 -2.96
C ALA A 93 1.48 -9.23 -3.86
N SER A 94 1.62 -10.49 -3.44
CA SER A 94 2.31 -11.53 -4.22
C SER A 94 1.55 -11.87 -5.50
N VAL A 95 0.23 -12.08 -5.40
CA VAL A 95 -0.62 -12.37 -6.57
C VAL A 95 -0.55 -11.23 -7.58
N ALA A 96 -0.65 -9.99 -7.12
CA ALA A 96 -0.52 -8.83 -8.00
C ALA A 96 0.88 -8.76 -8.63
N ALA A 97 1.95 -8.86 -7.83
CA ALA A 97 3.31 -8.81 -8.33
C ALA A 97 3.57 -9.89 -9.39
N PHE A 98 3.22 -11.15 -9.10
CA PHE A 98 3.37 -12.25 -10.06
C PHE A 98 2.52 -12.07 -11.33
N GLY A 99 1.31 -11.51 -11.21
CA GLY A 99 0.48 -11.18 -12.37
C GLY A 99 1.12 -10.14 -13.30
N PHE A 100 1.93 -9.23 -12.76
CA PHE A 100 2.65 -8.22 -13.54
C PHE A 100 4.02 -8.67 -14.06
N VAL A 101 4.58 -9.78 -13.57
CA VAL A 101 5.91 -10.27 -14.01
C VAL A 101 5.99 -10.48 -15.53
N PRO A 102 5.05 -11.17 -16.21
CA PRO A 102 5.12 -11.37 -17.65
C PRO A 102 5.08 -10.04 -18.41
N MET A 103 4.25 -9.11 -17.97
CA MET A 103 4.09 -7.77 -18.54
C MET A 103 5.37 -6.93 -18.38
N ALA A 104 6.08 -7.09 -17.25
CA ALA A 104 7.34 -6.43 -16.99
C ALA A 104 8.50 -6.95 -17.86
N LEU A 105 8.41 -8.19 -18.36
CA LEU A 105 9.45 -8.86 -19.15
C LEU A 105 9.12 -8.95 -20.65
N ALA A 106 7.88 -8.66 -21.06
CA ALA A 106 7.42 -8.77 -22.45
C ALA A 106 8.34 -8.05 -23.44
N THR A 107 8.63 -8.65 -24.59
CA THR A 107 9.47 -8.07 -25.67
C THR A 107 8.74 -7.86 -26.98
N SER A 108 7.50 -8.32 -27.07
CA SER A 108 6.65 -8.23 -28.25
C SER A 108 6.07 -6.83 -28.46
N ALA A 109 5.35 -6.63 -29.57
CA ALA A 109 4.62 -5.39 -29.85
C ALA A 109 3.75 -4.96 -28.65
N GLY A 110 3.78 -3.68 -28.30
CA GLY A 110 3.09 -3.13 -27.13
C GLY A 110 3.88 -3.23 -25.81
N ALA A 111 5.05 -3.89 -25.79
CA ALA A 111 5.90 -3.97 -24.60
C ALA A 111 6.34 -2.59 -24.06
N GLU A 112 6.47 -1.59 -24.94
CA GLU A 112 6.80 -0.21 -24.57
C GLU A 112 5.78 0.45 -23.63
N VAL A 113 4.50 0.04 -23.73
CA VAL A 113 3.41 0.50 -22.87
C VAL A 113 3.33 -0.37 -21.61
N GLN A 114 3.55 -1.68 -21.78
CA GLN A 114 3.35 -2.67 -20.73
C GLN A 114 4.46 -2.66 -19.66
N ARG A 115 5.73 -2.58 -20.07
CA ARG A 115 6.86 -2.67 -19.14
C ARG A 115 6.89 -1.56 -18.10
N PRO A 116 6.69 -0.27 -18.45
CA PRO A 116 6.74 0.81 -17.47
C PRO A 116 5.60 0.69 -16.45
N LEU A 117 4.38 0.36 -16.93
CA LEU A 117 3.21 0.15 -16.07
C LEU A 117 3.46 -0.97 -15.05
N ALA A 118 3.86 -2.15 -15.52
CA ALA A 118 4.11 -3.31 -14.66
C ALA A 118 5.26 -3.06 -13.67
N THR A 119 6.32 -2.39 -14.12
CA THR A 119 7.49 -2.09 -13.27
C THR A 119 7.13 -1.20 -12.09
N VAL A 120 6.37 -0.14 -12.34
CA VAL A 120 5.92 0.78 -11.29
C VAL A 120 5.10 0.05 -10.25
N VAL A 121 4.14 -0.77 -10.70
CA VAL A 121 3.25 -1.50 -9.79
C VAL A 121 4.04 -2.50 -8.96
N ILE A 122 4.92 -3.32 -9.56
CA ILE A 122 5.73 -4.29 -8.82
C ILE A 122 6.63 -3.59 -7.80
N GLY A 123 7.39 -2.57 -8.22
CA GLY A 123 8.31 -1.84 -7.35
C GLY A 123 7.60 -1.16 -6.17
N GLY A 124 6.47 -0.52 -6.46
CA GLY A 124 5.66 0.14 -5.45
C GLY A 124 4.97 -0.82 -4.49
N LEU A 125 4.54 -2.00 -4.96
CA LEU A 125 3.94 -3.03 -4.10
C LEU A 125 4.95 -3.55 -3.08
N VAL A 126 6.21 -3.73 -3.46
CA VAL A 126 7.25 -4.19 -2.54
C VAL A 126 7.45 -3.18 -1.41
N THR A 127 7.65 -1.90 -1.74
CA THR A 127 7.86 -0.86 -0.71
C THR A 127 6.60 -0.60 0.11
N SER A 128 5.44 -0.49 -0.54
CA SER A 128 4.17 -0.21 0.13
C SER A 128 3.76 -1.34 1.06
N THR A 129 4.00 -2.61 0.70
CA THR A 129 3.66 -3.77 1.54
C THR A 129 4.50 -3.80 2.81
N LEU A 130 5.81 -3.60 2.68
CA LEU A 130 6.70 -3.50 3.85
C LEU A 130 6.25 -2.37 4.77
N LEU A 131 5.97 -1.20 4.20
CA LEU A 131 5.58 -0.05 5.01
C LEU A 131 4.19 -0.19 5.63
N THR A 132 3.23 -0.79 4.94
CA THR A 132 1.91 -1.08 5.50
C THR A 132 1.99 -2.02 6.70
N LEU A 133 2.86 -3.03 6.65
CA LEU A 133 2.95 -4.04 7.71
C LEU A 133 3.83 -3.63 8.89
N PHE A 134 4.85 -2.80 8.66
CA PHE A 134 5.80 -2.40 9.70
C PHE A 134 5.58 -0.97 10.20
N VAL A 135 5.47 0.00 9.29
CA VAL A 135 5.46 1.43 9.65
C VAL A 135 4.07 1.89 10.02
N LEU A 136 3.05 1.51 9.25
CA LEU A 136 1.68 1.94 9.47
C LEU A 136 1.11 1.59 10.86
N PRO A 137 1.25 0.35 11.39
CA PRO A 137 0.79 0.05 12.75
C PRO A 137 1.58 0.79 13.83
N THR A 138 2.89 1.01 13.59
CA THR A 138 3.74 1.76 14.52
C THR A 138 3.35 3.23 14.60
N VAL A 139 3.12 3.86 13.44
CA VAL A 139 2.67 5.26 13.35
C VAL A 139 1.27 5.41 13.94
N TYR A 140 0.37 4.47 13.68
CA TYR A 140 -0.97 4.49 14.26
C TYR A 140 -0.92 4.40 15.79
N LYS A 141 -0.16 3.44 16.33
CA LYS A 141 0.03 3.32 17.78
C LYS A 141 0.61 4.60 18.38
N TRP A 142 1.68 5.13 17.79
CA TRP A 142 2.32 6.35 18.30
C TRP A 142 1.37 7.54 18.30
N LEU A 143 0.60 7.76 17.24
CA LEU A 143 -0.37 8.85 17.17
C LEU A 143 -1.54 8.66 18.14
N ALA A 144 -2.01 7.43 18.33
CA ALA A 144 -3.09 7.13 19.27
C ALA A 144 -2.62 7.29 20.73
N ASP A 145 -1.40 6.85 21.08
CA ASP A 145 -0.81 7.02 22.41
C ASP A 145 -0.60 8.52 22.79
N ASN A 146 -0.46 9.42 21.80
CA ASN A 146 -0.30 10.87 22.04
C ASN A 146 -1.62 11.65 22.01
N ALA A 147 -2.74 10.99 21.67
CA ALA A 147 -4.06 11.61 21.61
C ALA A 147 -4.86 11.46 22.92
N ASP A 148 -4.41 10.58 23.83
CA ASP A 148 -4.87 10.42 25.21
C ASP A 148 -4.06 11.30 26.18
#